data_AF-A0A3A0DGT7-F1
#
_entry.id   AF-A0A3A0DGT7-F1
#
_cell.length_a   1.000
_cell.length_b   1.000
_cell.length_c   1.000
_cell.angle_alpha   90.00
_cell.angle_beta   90.00
_cell.angle_gamma   90.00
#
_symmetry.space_group_name_H-M   'P 1'
#
loop_
_entity.id
_entity.type
_entity.pdbx_description
1 polymer ?
#
loop_
_entity_poly.entity_id
_entity_poly.type
_entity_poly.pdbx_seq_one_letter_code
_entity_poly.pdbx_strand_id
1 'polypeptide(L)'
;YRVCVTMETAEGRLKRDVINIALAPPPEPAARGEFGWSLAGDEIPMPLDELAKLLPRVAIHWVKLPVWYSSQHPEQGDAYAMLAERLAAAEIEVVGVIDRPPADSDLARRLSPEAAIADTLTSDPASWMPLLDPVLTRLSLRVRWWQLGGDGDTSLAAVPNVESELAQLRGKLFRFGQEVSLGIGWPWNQAEAGTAAWQFQQYWASPALTGAELGAYLQTPPRAGVRRWVLVEPLPRSQYDLEARARDLVAQMLAAKMHGADGIFAAQPFDDERGLMTDAGSPSELLLPWRTTAAMLGGAKYLGAAPLPGGSHNRLFERPDGSIVMAVWSDSPTREVLYLGDDVRVHDVWGRQQPAVRQGDEQVIAVDSAPRFVVGLDPYIARWRQRATFAKRHVPSIFGQSHANQLQIHNAFPQGVSGYVELHPPHGWQVSPGRIDFKLSAGETALRSFDVSLPFDAPGGPAPVRADFVIEADRQYRFSVVRTLEVGDGQIQLETNTRLDDDGSLVVEQRMANYGSSAPDFKCLLYAPGGRRRQRTHVVRLGASPDVKIYRYAHGAELIGAELWLRAQEVDGPRVLNHRFVVEP
;
A
#
# COMPACT_ATOMS: atom_id res chain seq x y z
N TYR A 1 -9.91 -18.74 -15.24
CA TYR A 1 -10.82 -19.12 -16.34
C TYR A 1 -12.13 -19.62 -15.75
N ARG A 2 -13.27 -19.20 -16.32
CA ARG A 2 -14.59 -19.81 -16.04
C ARG A 2 -14.87 -20.83 -17.15
N VAL A 3 -15.01 -22.10 -16.79
CA VAL A 3 -15.19 -23.21 -17.73
C VAL A 3 -16.62 -23.72 -17.60
N CYS A 4 -17.39 -23.62 -18.69
CA CYS A 4 -18.74 -24.15 -18.75
C CYS A 4 -18.67 -25.62 -19.17
N VAL A 5 -19.06 -26.52 -18.27
CA VAL A 5 -19.15 -27.96 -18.54
C VAL A 5 -20.60 -28.30 -18.83
N THR A 6 -20.85 -28.95 -19.97
CA THR A 6 -22.21 -29.38 -20.34
C THR A 6 -22.17 -30.89 -20.58
N MET A 7 -23.10 -31.61 -19.96
CA MET A 7 -23.30 -33.03 -20.20
C MET A 7 -24.56 -33.22 -21.05
N GLU A 8 -24.37 -33.81 -22.23
CA GLU A 8 -25.43 -34.07 -23.21
C GLU A 8 -25.67 -35.58 -23.33
N THR A 9 -26.94 -35.96 -23.45
CA THR A 9 -27.38 -37.32 -23.76
C THR A 9 -28.17 -37.31 -25.07
N ALA A 10 -28.49 -38.49 -25.59
CA ALA A 10 -29.32 -38.63 -26.80
C ALA A 10 -30.72 -37.99 -26.67
N GLU A 11 -31.18 -37.76 -25.43
CA GLU A 11 -32.48 -37.15 -25.11
C GLU A 11 -32.38 -35.64 -24.82
N GLY A 12 -31.17 -35.07 -24.79
CA GLY A 12 -30.93 -33.64 -24.60
C GLY A 12 -29.88 -33.30 -23.55
N ARG A 13 -29.87 -32.05 -23.09
CA ARG A 13 -28.90 -31.56 -22.10
C ARG A 13 -29.29 -32.01 -20.69
N LEU A 14 -28.48 -32.90 -20.08
CA LEU A 14 -28.74 -33.40 -18.73
C LEU A 14 -28.30 -32.42 -17.64
N LYS A 15 -27.11 -31.84 -17.78
CA LYS A 15 -26.54 -30.92 -16.79
C LYS A 15 -25.67 -29.86 -17.46
N ARG A 16 -25.70 -28.65 -16.90
CA ARG A 16 -24.75 -27.58 -17.20
C ARG A 16 -24.19 -27.08 -15.89
N ASP A 17 -22.87 -26.97 -15.82
CA ASP A 17 -22.15 -26.49 -14.64
C ASP A 17 -21.07 -25.48 -15.05
N VAL A 18 -20.64 -24.63 -14.13
CA VAL A 18 -19.56 -23.66 -14.36
C VAL A 18 -18.52 -23.83 -13.27
N ILE A 19 -17.31 -24.22 -13.66
CA ILE A 19 -16.18 -24.40 -12.75
C ILE A 19 -15.12 -23.32 -12.99
N ASN A 20 -14.43 -22.94 -11.92
CA ASN A 20 -13.31 -22.01 -12.00
C ASN A 20 -11.99 -22.77 -12.05
N ILE A 21 -11.14 -22.43 -13.02
CA ILE A 21 -9.78 -22.96 -13.13
C ILE A 21 -8.81 -21.79 -13.07
N ALA A 22 -7.94 -21.80 -12.07
CA ALA A 22 -6.81 -20.88 -11.97
C ALA A 22 -5.63 -21.48 -12.76
N LEU A 23 -5.21 -20.78 -13.81
CA LEU A 23 -4.00 -21.14 -14.56
C LEU A 23 -2.94 -20.10 -14.26
N ALA A 24 -1.81 -20.56 -13.74
CA ALA A 24 -0.66 -19.71 -13.50
C ALA A 24 0.63 -20.54 -13.59
N PRO A 25 1.75 -19.95 -14.03
CA PRO A 25 3.05 -20.61 -13.96
C PRO A 25 3.40 -20.89 -12.49
N PRO A 26 4.21 -21.93 -12.16
CA PRO A 26 4.68 -22.15 -10.80
C PRO A 26 5.26 -20.86 -10.21
N PRO A 27 4.98 -20.53 -8.93
CA PRO A 27 5.58 -19.35 -8.33
C PRO A 27 7.10 -19.54 -8.29
N GLU A 28 7.86 -18.46 -8.49
CA GLU A 28 9.30 -18.52 -8.25
C GLU A 28 9.51 -18.76 -6.75
N PRO A 29 10.36 -19.73 -6.34
CA PRO A 29 10.61 -19.98 -4.94
C PRO A 29 11.32 -18.76 -4.35
N ALA A 30 10.63 -18.07 -3.44
CA ALA A 30 11.26 -17.07 -2.59
C ALA A 30 11.67 -17.76 -1.28
N ALA A 31 12.95 -17.67 -0.91
CA ALA A 31 13.49 -18.29 0.30
C ALA A 31 12.79 -17.84 1.60
N ARG A 32 12.11 -16.68 1.55
CA ARG A 32 11.36 -16.07 2.66
C ARG A 32 10.21 -15.22 2.12
N GLY A 33 9.16 -15.09 2.93
CA GLY A 33 8.09 -14.13 2.71
C GLY A 33 7.16 -14.03 3.91
N GLU A 34 6.28 -13.04 3.86
CA GLU A 34 5.39 -12.66 4.96
C GLU A 34 3.94 -13.07 4.69
N PHE A 35 3.61 -13.45 3.45
CA PHE A 35 2.24 -13.79 3.05
C PHE A 35 1.87 -15.21 3.50
N GLY A 36 0.67 -15.36 4.04
CA GLY A 36 0.16 -16.62 4.55
C GLY A 36 -1.34 -16.79 4.40
N TRP A 37 -1.83 -18.00 4.64
CA TRP A 37 -3.25 -18.28 4.76
C TRP A 37 -3.57 -18.67 6.20
N SER A 38 -4.66 -18.16 6.75
CA SER A 38 -5.15 -18.64 8.03
C SER A 38 -6.31 -19.61 7.84
N LEU A 39 -6.13 -20.85 8.29
CA LEU A 39 -7.18 -21.88 8.33
C LEU A 39 -7.72 -22.05 9.75
N ALA A 40 -7.45 -21.10 10.64
CA ALA A 40 -7.71 -21.19 12.07
C ALA A 40 -9.20 -21.23 12.48
N GLY A 41 -10.13 -20.93 11.57
CA GLY A 41 -11.55 -20.80 11.85
C GLY A 41 -12.51 -21.56 10.93
N ASP A 42 -12.02 -22.26 9.90
CA ASP A 42 -12.86 -22.84 8.84
C ASP A 42 -12.76 -24.36 8.76
N GLU A 43 -13.83 -25.00 8.29
CA GLU A 43 -13.76 -26.36 7.76
C GLU A 43 -12.92 -26.34 6.49
N ILE A 44 -11.88 -27.18 6.42
CA ILE A 44 -11.05 -27.29 5.23
C ILE A 44 -11.75 -28.24 4.26
N PRO A 45 -12.29 -27.77 3.11
CA PRO A 45 -13.16 -28.57 2.26
C PRO A 45 -12.38 -29.51 1.33
N MET A 46 -11.21 -29.96 1.77
CA MET A 46 -10.36 -30.89 1.03
C MET A 46 -9.47 -31.71 1.98
N PRO A 47 -9.08 -32.92 1.56
CA PRO A 47 -8.09 -33.71 2.28
C PRO A 47 -6.74 -32.98 2.48
N LEU A 48 -6.06 -33.25 3.60
CA LEU A 48 -4.77 -32.61 3.91
C LEU A 48 -3.67 -32.92 2.88
N ASP A 49 -3.74 -34.05 2.17
CA ASP A 49 -2.79 -34.38 1.12
C ASP A 49 -3.02 -33.56 -0.17
N GLU A 50 -4.26 -33.14 -0.45
CA GLU A 50 -4.58 -32.18 -1.49
C GLU A 50 -4.16 -30.77 -1.07
N LEU A 51 -4.42 -30.40 0.18
CA LEU A 51 -3.97 -29.13 0.75
C LEU A 51 -2.44 -28.97 0.66
N ALA A 52 -1.70 -30.04 0.97
CA ALA A 52 -0.24 -30.08 0.84
C ALA A 52 0.25 -29.83 -0.60
N LYS A 53 -0.57 -30.15 -1.62
CA LYS A 53 -0.24 -29.89 -3.03
C LYS A 53 -0.66 -28.47 -3.45
N LEU A 54 -1.71 -27.93 -2.85
CA LEU A 54 -2.26 -26.60 -3.14
C LEU A 54 -1.39 -25.48 -2.57
N LEU A 55 -1.06 -25.53 -1.28
CA LEU A 55 -0.41 -24.42 -0.57
C LEU A 55 0.91 -23.96 -1.21
N PRO A 56 1.80 -24.86 -1.69
CA PRO A 56 3.01 -24.44 -2.41
C PRO A 56 2.75 -23.70 -3.73
N ARG A 57 1.54 -23.75 -4.27
CA ARG A 57 1.19 -23.15 -5.57
C ARG A 57 0.54 -21.78 -5.43
N VAL A 58 0.18 -21.34 -4.23
CA VAL A 58 -0.53 -20.07 -3.98
C VAL A 58 0.38 -18.95 -3.47
N ALA A 59 1.71 -19.14 -3.56
CA ALA A 59 2.74 -18.15 -3.25
C ALA A 59 2.69 -17.63 -1.81
N ILE A 60 2.53 -18.55 -0.85
CA ILE A 60 2.56 -18.25 0.59
C ILE A 60 3.81 -18.86 1.24
N HIS A 61 4.15 -18.35 2.41
CA HIS A 61 5.25 -18.79 3.27
C HIS A 61 4.79 -19.17 4.67
N TRP A 62 3.53 -18.91 5.00
CA TRP A 62 2.95 -19.20 6.30
C TRP A 62 1.58 -19.84 6.15
N VAL A 63 1.26 -20.82 7.00
CA VAL A 63 -0.11 -21.30 7.15
C VAL A 63 -0.44 -21.46 8.62
N LYS A 64 -1.64 -21.03 9.02
CA LYS A 64 -2.18 -21.32 10.34
C LYS A 64 -3.12 -22.51 10.27
N LEU A 65 -2.96 -23.48 11.16
CA LEU A 65 -3.76 -24.70 11.21
C LEU A 65 -4.43 -24.85 12.59
N PRO A 66 -5.72 -25.25 12.65
CA PRO A 66 -6.38 -25.55 13.90
C PRO A 66 -5.94 -26.94 14.37
N VAL A 67 -5.04 -26.98 15.36
CA VAL A 67 -4.35 -28.22 15.77
C VAL A 67 -4.87 -28.83 17.06
N TRP A 68 -5.93 -28.29 17.66
CA TRP A 68 -6.49 -28.83 18.90
C TRP A 68 -7.43 -30.01 18.62
N TYR A 69 -6.85 -31.20 18.42
CA TYR A 69 -7.58 -32.43 18.11
C TYR A 69 -7.79 -33.34 19.34
N SER A 70 -8.75 -34.27 19.22
CA SER A 70 -9.09 -35.23 20.29
C SER A 70 -8.12 -36.41 20.36
N SER A 71 -7.85 -36.91 21.58
CA SER A 71 -7.11 -38.15 21.79
C SER A 71 -7.83 -39.39 21.26
N GLN A 72 -9.14 -39.31 20.99
CA GLN A 72 -9.91 -40.36 20.32
C GLN A 72 -9.59 -40.47 18.82
N HIS A 73 -8.96 -39.45 18.25
CA HIS A 73 -8.60 -39.33 16.84
C HIS A 73 -7.09 -39.09 16.65
N PRO A 74 -6.21 -39.97 17.15
CA PRO A 74 -4.75 -39.79 17.08
C PRO A 74 -4.22 -39.70 15.64
N GLU A 75 -4.93 -40.28 14.67
CA GLU A 75 -4.64 -40.19 13.24
C GLU A 75 -4.62 -38.75 12.71
N GLN A 76 -5.40 -37.84 13.31
CA GLN A 76 -5.39 -36.42 12.94
C GLN A 76 -4.05 -35.77 13.30
N GLY A 77 -3.48 -36.11 14.46
CA GLY A 77 -2.16 -35.65 14.87
C GLY A 77 -1.05 -36.12 13.92
N ASP A 78 -1.13 -37.37 13.46
CA ASP A 78 -0.21 -37.92 12.45
C ASP A 78 -0.34 -37.19 11.11
N ALA A 79 -1.56 -36.91 10.68
CA ALA A 79 -1.83 -36.21 9.44
C ALA A 79 -1.31 -34.75 9.49
N TYR A 80 -1.51 -34.03 10.60
CA TYR A 80 -0.95 -32.69 10.80
C TYR A 80 0.58 -32.70 10.86
N ALA A 81 1.18 -33.68 11.54
CA ALA A 81 2.63 -33.83 11.59
C ALA A 81 3.22 -34.03 10.18
N MET A 82 2.62 -34.92 9.38
CA MET A 82 3.04 -35.16 8.00
C MET A 82 2.82 -33.94 7.10
N LEU A 83 1.70 -33.23 7.26
CA LEU A 83 1.45 -31.98 6.54
C LEU A 83 2.53 -30.94 6.87
N ALA A 84 2.83 -30.73 8.15
CA ALA A 84 3.86 -29.79 8.58
C ALA A 84 5.24 -30.13 8.01
N GLU A 85 5.63 -31.40 7.99
CA GLU A 85 6.89 -31.84 7.37
C GLU A 85 6.93 -31.56 5.85
N ARG A 86 5.82 -31.80 5.13
CA ARG A 86 5.72 -31.51 3.69
C ARG A 86 5.75 -30.02 3.39
N LEU A 87 5.09 -29.19 4.21
CA LEU A 87 5.07 -27.74 4.05
C LEU A 87 6.42 -27.13 4.39
N ALA A 88 7.09 -27.61 5.44
CA ALA A 88 8.46 -27.19 5.76
C ALA A 88 9.44 -27.49 4.61
N ALA A 89 9.30 -28.65 3.94
CA ALA A 89 10.08 -28.98 2.74
C ALA A 89 9.80 -28.06 1.54
N ALA A 90 8.65 -27.37 1.55
CA ALA A 90 8.26 -26.35 0.57
C ALA A 90 8.53 -24.92 1.06
N GLU A 91 9.32 -24.75 2.14
CA GLU A 91 9.63 -23.45 2.77
C GLU A 91 8.39 -22.69 3.29
N ILE A 92 7.34 -23.43 3.68
CA ILE A 92 6.14 -22.90 4.31
C ILE A 92 6.17 -23.23 5.81
N GLU A 93 6.17 -22.20 6.64
CA GLU A 93 6.11 -22.30 8.09
C GLU A 93 4.68 -22.54 8.56
N VAL A 94 4.52 -23.47 9.51
CA VAL A 94 3.22 -23.80 10.11
C VAL A 94 3.10 -23.14 11.47
N VAL A 95 1.93 -22.52 11.70
CA VAL A 95 1.49 -21.99 12.99
C VAL A 95 0.39 -22.89 13.52
N GLY A 96 0.64 -23.56 14.65
CA GLY A 96 -0.38 -24.33 15.35
C GLY A 96 -1.29 -23.42 16.15
N VAL A 97 -2.58 -23.36 15.80
CA VAL A 97 -3.58 -22.57 16.51
C VAL A 97 -4.33 -23.45 17.51
N ILE A 98 -4.30 -23.04 18.77
CA ILE A 98 -5.04 -23.61 19.88
C ILE A 98 -6.15 -22.61 20.22
N ASP A 99 -7.36 -22.88 19.75
CA ASP A 99 -8.51 -21.99 19.92
C ASP A 99 -9.63 -22.69 20.70
N ARG A 100 -10.33 -23.64 20.05
CA ARG A 100 -11.43 -24.38 20.67
C ARG A 100 -11.02 -25.80 21.05
N PRO A 101 -11.42 -26.29 22.23
CA PRO A 101 -11.18 -27.68 22.60
C PRO A 101 -11.97 -28.63 21.69
N PRO A 102 -11.53 -29.91 21.57
CA PRO A 102 -12.18 -30.89 20.72
C PRO A 102 -13.68 -31.04 21.06
N ALA A 103 -14.53 -31.06 20.03
CA ALA A 103 -15.99 -31.00 20.18
C ALA A 103 -16.59 -32.17 20.97
N ASP A 104 -15.91 -33.31 21.00
CA ASP A 104 -16.27 -34.52 21.76
C ASP A 104 -15.94 -34.41 23.26
N SER A 105 -15.12 -33.43 23.67
CA SER A 105 -14.71 -33.24 25.07
C SER A 105 -15.85 -32.70 25.96
N ASP A 106 -15.81 -33.06 27.25
CA ASP A 106 -16.76 -32.53 28.24
C ASP A 106 -16.62 -31.02 28.48
N LEU A 107 -15.43 -30.47 28.21
CA LEU A 107 -15.16 -29.05 28.33
C LEU A 107 -15.84 -28.28 27.19
N ALA A 108 -15.69 -28.73 25.94
CA ALA A 108 -16.35 -28.13 24.79
C ALA A 108 -17.88 -28.08 24.97
N ARG A 109 -18.49 -29.13 25.54
CA ARG A 109 -19.94 -29.18 25.84
C ARG A 109 -20.40 -28.20 26.91
N ARG A 110 -19.51 -27.70 27.76
CA ARG A 110 -19.82 -26.72 28.82
C ARG A 110 -19.62 -25.27 28.38
N LEU A 111 -18.74 -25.06 27.42
CA LEU A 111 -18.44 -23.73 26.88
C LEU A 111 -19.53 -23.29 25.90
N SER A 112 -19.74 -21.97 25.82
CA SER A 112 -20.57 -21.38 24.76
C SER A 112 -19.94 -21.66 23.38
N PRO A 113 -20.73 -21.81 22.30
CA PRO A 113 -20.20 -21.80 20.94
C PRO A 113 -19.42 -20.53 20.56
N GLU A 114 -19.62 -19.44 21.30
CA GLU A 114 -18.92 -18.16 21.15
C GLU A 114 -17.80 -17.96 22.20
N ALA A 115 -17.48 -18.98 23.01
CA ALA A 115 -16.44 -18.88 24.01
C ALA A 115 -15.07 -18.59 23.37
N ALA A 116 -14.32 -17.69 23.99
CA ALA A 116 -12.98 -17.32 23.58
C ALA A 116 -11.93 -18.18 24.30
N ILE A 117 -10.68 -18.13 23.85
CA ILE A 117 -9.57 -18.88 24.47
C ILE A 117 -9.36 -18.45 25.93
N ALA A 118 -9.60 -17.18 26.27
CA ALA A 118 -9.50 -16.70 27.64
C ALA A 118 -10.49 -17.42 28.57
N ASP A 119 -11.71 -17.72 28.13
CA ASP A 119 -12.71 -18.45 28.93
C ASP A 119 -12.21 -19.87 29.25
N THR A 120 -11.52 -20.49 28.29
CA THR A 120 -10.92 -21.81 28.48
C THR A 120 -9.74 -21.75 29.45
N LEU A 121 -8.80 -20.81 29.24
CA LEU A 121 -7.58 -20.72 30.04
C LEU A 121 -7.81 -20.23 31.48
N THR A 122 -8.90 -19.50 31.72
CA THR A 122 -9.30 -19.06 33.07
C THR A 122 -10.05 -20.14 33.86
N SER A 123 -10.54 -21.19 33.19
CA SER A 123 -11.11 -22.37 33.85
C SER A 123 -10.02 -23.24 34.51
N ASP A 124 -10.44 -24.19 35.37
CA ASP A 124 -9.51 -25.08 36.08
C ASP A 124 -8.56 -25.81 35.10
N PRO A 125 -7.23 -25.63 35.20
CA PRO A 125 -6.25 -26.29 34.33
C PRO A 125 -6.37 -27.81 34.26
N ALA A 126 -6.88 -28.47 35.31
CA ALA A 126 -7.12 -29.91 35.28
C ALA A 126 -8.17 -30.33 34.23
N SER A 127 -9.02 -29.40 33.79
CA SER A 127 -10.08 -29.67 32.82
C SER A 127 -9.64 -29.59 31.36
N TRP A 128 -8.61 -28.77 31.03
CA TRP A 128 -8.17 -28.53 29.65
C TRP A 128 -6.74 -28.95 29.35
N MET A 129 -5.83 -28.95 30.34
CA MET A 129 -4.43 -29.32 30.12
C MET A 129 -4.27 -30.73 29.55
N PRO A 130 -4.99 -31.78 30.03
CA PRO A 130 -4.89 -33.13 29.46
C PRO A 130 -5.34 -33.22 28.00
N LEU A 131 -6.18 -32.27 27.54
CA LEU A 131 -6.64 -32.22 26.15
C LEU A 131 -5.55 -31.70 25.20
N LEU A 132 -4.51 -31.03 25.71
CA LEU A 132 -3.38 -30.55 24.91
C LEU A 132 -2.22 -31.55 24.84
N ASP A 133 -2.12 -32.49 25.77
CA ASP A 133 -1.03 -33.47 25.83
C ASP A 133 -0.83 -34.23 24.50
N PRO A 134 -1.88 -34.73 23.81
CA PRO A 134 -1.70 -35.40 22.51
C PRO A 134 -1.09 -34.46 21.46
N VAL A 135 -1.57 -33.22 21.41
CA VAL A 135 -1.16 -32.18 20.46
C VAL A 135 0.31 -31.82 20.68
N LEU A 136 0.68 -31.49 21.92
CA LEU A 136 2.04 -31.11 22.29
C LEU A 136 3.03 -32.26 22.08
N THR A 137 2.65 -33.48 22.45
CA THR A 137 3.49 -34.67 22.25
C THR A 137 3.80 -34.90 20.78
N ARG A 138 2.81 -34.68 19.90
CA ARG A 138 2.97 -34.98 18.47
C ARG A 138 3.63 -33.86 17.68
N LEU A 139 3.28 -32.60 17.97
CA LEU A 139 3.60 -31.45 17.13
C LEU A 139 4.69 -30.53 17.70
N SER A 140 5.01 -30.55 18.99
CA SER A 140 5.96 -29.58 19.59
C SER A 140 7.37 -29.58 19.00
N LEU A 141 7.83 -30.69 18.43
CA LEU A 141 9.14 -30.78 17.76
C LEU A 141 9.09 -30.41 16.26
N ARG A 142 7.89 -30.30 15.68
CA ARG A 142 7.66 -30.04 14.25
C ARG A 142 7.15 -28.63 13.99
N VAL A 143 6.39 -28.09 14.94
CA VAL A 143 5.75 -26.78 14.87
C VAL A 143 6.42 -25.86 15.87
N ARG A 144 7.06 -24.81 15.36
CA ARG A 144 7.78 -23.81 16.16
C ARG A 144 6.88 -22.65 16.58
N TRP A 145 5.86 -22.33 15.79
CA TRP A 145 4.98 -21.19 15.98
C TRP A 145 3.63 -21.64 16.50
N TRP A 146 3.18 -21.03 17.59
CA TRP A 146 1.94 -21.37 18.26
C TRP A 146 1.12 -20.12 18.54
N GLN A 147 -0.18 -20.18 18.25
CA GLN A 147 -1.13 -19.12 18.55
C GLN A 147 -2.16 -19.62 19.56
N LEU A 148 -2.43 -18.82 20.58
CA LEU A 148 -3.56 -19.03 21.49
C LEU A 148 -4.72 -18.14 21.05
N GLY A 149 -5.87 -18.76 20.81
CA GLY A 149 -7.04 -18.14 20.23
C GLY A 149 -7.00 -18.07 18.70
N GLY A 150 -8.20 -18.03 18.10
CA GLY A 150 -8.39 -17.76 16.67
C GLY A 150 -7.92 -16.35 16.28
N ASP A 151 -7.97 -16.01 14.99
CA ASP A 151 -7.42 -14.73 14.52
C ASP A 151 -8.18 -13.49 15.00
N GLY A 152 -9.49 -13.63 15.23
CA GLY A 152 -10.32 -12.57 15.79
C GLY A 152 -10.34 -12.55 17.33
N ASP A 153 -9.70 -13.51 17.98
CA ASP A 153 -9.75 -13.64 19.43
C ASP A 153 -8.75 -12.70 20.12
N THR A 154 -9.26 -11.56 20.57
CA THR A 154 -8.51 -10.56 21.33
C THR A 154 -8.73 -10.67 22.85
N SER A 155 -9.41 -11.72 23.32
CA SER A 155 -9.87 -11.85 24.71
C SER A 155 -8.71 -11.85 25.72
N LEU A 156 -7.56 -12.42 25.35
CA LEU A 156 -6.37 -12.45 26.21
C LEU A 156 -5.82 -11.05 26.51
N ALA A 157 -6.04 -10.08 25.64
CA ALA A 157 -5.60 -8.70 25.87
C ALA A 157 -6.35 -8.01 27.03
N ALA A 158 -7.53 -8.52 27.41
CA ALA A 158 -8.32 -8.05 28.53
C ALA A 158 -7.99 -8.78 29.86
N VAL A 159 -7.19 -9.84 29.84
CA VAL A 159 -6.84 -10.61 31.05
C VAL A 159 -5.89 -9.81 31.94
N PRO A 160 -6.21 -9.59 33.23
CA PRO A 160 -5.29 -8.95 34.16
C PRO A 160 -3.98 -9.74 34.28
N ASN A 161 -2.85 -9.04 34.30
CA ASN A 161 -1.52 -9.65 34.39
C ASN A 161 -1.21 -10.70 33.30
N VAL A 162 -1.81 -10.58 32.11
CA VAL A 162 -1.65 -11.50 30.98
C VAL A 162 -0.20 -11.88 30.69
N GLU A 163 0.75 -10.96 30.86
CA GLU A 163 2.17 -11.24 30.62
C GLU A 163 2.74 -12.31 31.57
N SER A 164 2.42 -12.21 32.87
CA SER A 164 2.84 -13.21 33.87
C SER A 164 2.14 -14.55 33.64
N GLU A 165 0.83 -14.51 33.36
CA GLU A 165 0.03 -15.72 33.11
C GLU A 165 0.55 -16.47 31.88
N LEU A 166 0.81 -15.77 30.77
CA LEU A 166 1.34 -16.39 29.55
C LEU A 166 2.78 -16.87 29.72
N ALA A 167 3.61 -16.18 30.51
CA ALA A 167 4.96 -16.66 30.83
C ALA A 167 4.92 -17.98 31.61
N GLN A 168 4.02 -18.09 32.60
CA GLN A 168 3.80 -19.33 33.33
C GLN A 168 3.23 -20.44 32.46
N LEU A 169 2.23 -20.10 31.63
CA LEU A 169 1.61 -21.04 30.70
C LEU A 169 2.65 -21.61 29.71
N ARG A 170 3.49 -20.75 29.14
CA ARG A 170 4.60 -21.15 28.26
C ARG A 170 5.50 -22.18 28.95
N GLY A 171 5.87 -21.94 30.21
CA GLY A 171 6.71 -22.85 31.00
C GLY A 171 6.04 -24.20 31.32
N LYS A 172 4.71 -24.25 31.34
CA LYS A 172 3.93 -25.50 31.53
C LYS A 172 3.78 -26.27 30.22
N LEU A 173 3.47 -25.58 29.11
CA LEU A 173 3.17 -26.21 27.82
C LEU A 173 4.44 -26.69 27.09
N PHE A 174 5.52 -25.93 27.19
CA PHE A 174 6.74 -26.20 26.43
C PHE A 174 7.91 -26.48 27.36
N ARG A 175 8.58 -27.62 27.14
CA ARG A 175 9.72 -28.04 27.98
C ARG A 175 10.94 -27.17 27.69
N PHE A 176 11.81 -27.02 28.71
CA PHE A 176 13.08 -26.32 28.56
C PHE A 176 13.91 -26.87 27.39
N GLY A 177 14.37 -25.98 26.50
CA GLY A 177 15.21 -26.30 25.34
C GLY A 177 14.50 -26.32 23.98
N GLN A 178 13.17 -26.21 23.94
CA GLN A 178 12.42 -26.03 22.68
C GLN A 178 12.41 -24.55 22.27
N GLU A 179 12.83 -24.25 21.04
CA GLU A 179 12.65 -22.92 20.43
C GLU A 179 11.19 -22.76 19.98
N VAL A 180 10.37 -22.20 20.87
CA VAL A 180 8.94 -21.97 20.64
C VAL A 180 8.65 -20.47 20.57
N SER A 181 7.91 -20.08 19.53
CA SER A 181 7.33 -18.75 19.35
C SER A 181 5.84 -18.80 19.67
N LEU A 182 5.44 -18.13 20.75
CA LEU A 182 4.05 -18.00 21.15
C LEU A 182 3.49 -16.66 20.64
N GLY A 183 2.22 -16.64 20.24
CA GLY A 183 1.50 -15.41 19.94
C GLY A 183 0.04 -15.48 20.32
N ILE A 184 -0.60 -14.31 20.32
CA ILE A 184 -1.98 -14.09 20.76
C ILE A 184 -2.66 -13.07 19.85
N GLY A 185 -3.98 -13.06 19.82
CA GLY A 185 -4.71 -11.95 19.22
C GLY A 185 -4.59 -10.66 20.04
N TRP A 186 -4.54 -9.52 19.36
CA TRP A 186 -4.42 -8.20 19.99
C TRP A 186 -5.28 -7.16 19.27
N PRO A 187 -6.00 -6.29 20.00
CA PRO A 187 -6.84 -5.28 19.38
C PRO A 187 -6.03 -4.05 18.95
N TRP A 188 -6.41 -3.44 17.83
CA TRP A 188 -5.73 -2.26 17.28
C TRP A 188 -5.79 -1.01 18.17
N ASN A 189 -6.80 -0.91 19.05
CA ASN A 189 -7.06 0.27 19.86
C ASN A 189 -6.36 0.26 21.23
N GLN A 190 -5.58 -0.78 21.55
CA GLN A 190 -4.88 -0.91 22.82
C GLN A 190 -3.38 -0.63 22.66
N ALA A 191 -2.84 0.21 23.54
CA ALA A 191 -1.45 0.66 23.45
C ALA A 191 -0.42 -0.46 23.65
N GLU A 192 0.66 -0.37 22.88
CA GLU A 192 1.80 -1.30 22.89
C GLU A 192 2.93 -0.71 23.76
N ALA A 193 3.07 -1.17 25.01
CA ALA A 193 4.15 -0.71 25.90
C ALA A 193 4.89 -1.89 26.55
N GLY A 194 6.20 -1.75 26.73
CA GLY A 194 7.06 -2.72 27.42
C GLY A 194 7.47 -3.94 26.60
N THR A 195 8.21 -4.86 27.22
CA THR A 195 8.56 -6.18 26.64
C THR A 195 7.39 -7.15 26.79
N ALA A 196 7.23 -8.16 25.94
CA ALA A 196 6.19 -9.18 26.11
C ALA A 196 6.77 -10.58 26.34
N ALA A 197 6.01 -11.47 26.98
CA ALA A 197 6.34 -12.89 27.12
C ALA A 197 6.13 -13.69 25.82
N TRP A 198 5.37 -13.15 24.87
CA TRP A 198 5.08 -13.71 23.55
C TRP A 198 5.94 -13.04 22.46
N GLN A 199 6.00 -13.67 21.28
CA GLN A 199 6.87 -13.29 20.17
C GLN A 199 6.12 -12.62 19.02
N PHE A 200 4.80 -12.77 18.93
CA PHE A 200 3.99 -12.10 17.91
C PHE A 200 2.58 -11.78 18.39
N GLN A 201 1.94 -10.82 17.73
CA GLN A 201 0.54 -10.43 17.94
C GLN A 201 -0.21 -10.49 16.62
N GLN A 202 -1.36 -11.17 16.62
CA GLN A 202 -2.28 -11.20 15.50
C GLN A 202 -3.31 -10.10 15.65
N TYR A 203 -3.35 -9.17 14.71
CA TYR A 203 -4.31 -8.07 14.73
C TYR A 203 -5.49 -8.37 13.80
N TRP A 204 -6.66 -7.95 14.26
CA TRP A 204 -7.93 -8.11 13.58
C TRP A 204 -8.85 -6.92 13.92
N ALA A 205 -9.77 -6.60 13.01
CA ALA A 205 -10.78 -5.57 13.20
C ALA A 205 -12.12 -6.01 12.62
N SER A 206 -13.21 -5.57 13.26
CA SER A 206 -14.55 -5.64 12.68
C SER A 206 -15.18 -4.24 12.73
N PRO A 207 -15.61 -3.67 11.58
CA PRO A 207 -15.45 -4.22 10.23
C PRO A 207 -13.98 -4.32 9.78
N ALA A 208 -13.73 -5.11 8.73
CA ALA A 208 -12.42 -5.24 8.11
C ALA A 208 -11.85 -3.87 7.68
N LEU A 209 -10.56 -3.67 7.90
CA LEU A 209 -9.87 -2.42 7.55
C LEU A 209 -9.61 -2.35 6.04
N THR A 210 -9.82 -1.16 5.48
CA THR A 210 -9.30 -0.82 4.15
C THR A 210 -7.77 -0.77 4.17
N GLY A 211 -7.13 -0.81 2.99
CA GLY A 211 -5.68 -0.65 2.90
C GLY A 211 -5.16 0.67 3.50
N ALA A 212 -5.92 1.76 3.39
CA ALA A 212 -5.54 3.05 3.96
C ALA A 212 -5.58 3.02 5.51
N GLU A 213 -6.65 2.46 6.10
CA GLU A 213 -6.79 2.34 7.55
C GLU A 213 -5.73 1.39 8.12
N LEU A 214 -5.51 0.24 7.48
CA LEU A 214 -4.47 -0.71 7.87
C LEU A 214 -3.08 -0.06 7.87
N GLY A 215 -2.78 0.72 6.84
CA GLY A 215 -1.53 1.48 6.76
C GLY A 215 -1.40 2.55 7.84
N ALA A 216 -2.49 3.20 8.24
CA ALA A 216 -2.48 4.17 9.34
C ALA A 216 -2.22 3.49 10.69
N TYR A 217 -2.87 2.35 10.96
CA TYR A 217 -2.64 1.60 12.19
C TYR A 217 -1.23 1.03 12.29
N LEU A 218 -0.65 0.50 11.20
CA LEU A 218 0.70 -0.06 11.23
C LEU A 218 1.83 0.98 11.43
N GLN A 219 1.52 2.28 11.28
CA GLN A 219 2.45 3.36 11.62
C GLN A 219 2.61 3.58 13.12
N THR A 220 1.72 3.03 13.96
CA THR A 220 1.94 3.05 15.40
C THR A 220 3.23 2.27 15.72
N PRO A 221 4.03 2.73 16.71
CA PRO A 221 5.27 2.03 17.07
C PRO A 221 4.98 0.59 17.54
N PRO A 222 5.67 -0.42 16.99
CA PRO A 222 5.52 -1.79 17.46
C PRO A 222 6.07 -1.96 18.88
N ARG A 223 5.52 -2.92 19.62
CA ARG A 223 6.10 -3.43 20.85
C ARG A 223 7.47 -4.05 20.56
N ALA A 224 8.50 -3.65 21.31
CA ALA A 224 9.86 -4.10 21.07
C ALA A 224 9.99 -5.63 21.19
N GLY A 225 10.55 -6.26 20.15
CA GLY A 225 10.76 -7.71 20.12
C GLY A 225 9.53 -8.55 19.81
N VAL A 226 8.39 -7.93 19.52
CA VAL A 226 7.13 -8.60 19.15
C VAL A 226 6.82 -8.35 17.69
N ARG A 227 6.60 -9.42 16.93
CA ARG A 227 6.20 -9.34 15.52
C ARG A 227 4.74 -8.94 15.38
N ARG A 228 4.40 -8.16 14.36
CA ARG A 228 3.01 -7.75 14.07
C ARG A 228 2.47 -8.51 12.87
N TRP A 229 1.45 -9.32 13.11
CA TRP A 229 0.76 -10.08 12.09
C TRP A 229 -0.62 -9.48 11.85
N VAL A 230 -1.06 -9.41 10.60
CA VAL A 230 -2.33 -8.78 10.22
C VAL A 230 -3.17 -9.72 9.38
N LEU A 231 -4.49 -9.63 9.53
CA LEU A 231 -5.44 -10.25 8.62
C LEU A 231 -5.73 -9.31 7.44
N VAL A 232 -5.85 -9.91 6.27
CA VAL A 232 -6.40 -9.31 5.05
C VAL A 232 -7.73 -9.98 4.80
N GLU A 233 -8.79 -9.19 4.77
CA GLU A 233 -10.17 -9.62 4.61
C GLU A 233 -10.75 -8.99 3.35
N PRO A 234 -10.93 -9.75 2.26
CA PRO A 234 -11.48 -9.19 1.04
C PRO A 234 -12.91 -8.67 1.21
N LEU A 235 -13.26 -7.67 0.40
CA LEU A 235 -14.62 -7.17 0.31
C LEU A 235 -15.62 -8.29 -0.11
N PRO A 236 -16.85 -8.28 0.43
CA PRO A 236 -17.84 -9.32 0.15
C PRO A 236 -18.37 -9.25 -1.29
N ARG A 237 -18.48 -10.41 -1.92
CA ARG A 237 -18.96 -10.59 -3.29
C ARG A 237 -20.38 -10.09 -3.50
N SER A 238 -21.24 -10.23 -2.49
CA SER A 238 -22.64 -9.77 -2.54
C SER A 238 -22.80 -8.25 -2.67
N GLN A 239 -21.79 -7.46 -2.28
CA GLN A 239 -21.90 -6.00 -2.21
C GLN A 239 -20.98 -5.26 -3.20
N TYR A 240 -19.87 -5.90 -3.61
CA TYR A 240 -18.85 -5.27 -4.44
C TYR A 240 -18.55 -6.10 -5.68
N ASP A 241 -18.29 -5.42 -6.80
CA ASP A 241 -17.85 -6.07 -8.03
C ASP A 241 -16.42 -6.63 -7.90
N LEU A 242 -16.04 -7.45 -8.88
CA LEU A 242 -14.73 -8.10 -8.89
C LEU A 242 -13.57 -7.12 -8.92
N GLU A 243 -13.69 -6.02 -9.66
CA GLU A 243 -12.60 -5.05 -9.81
C GLU A 243 -12.34 -4.33 -8.49
N ALA A 244 -13.41 -3.86 -7.82
CA ALA A 244 -13.34 -3.25 -6.50
C ALA A 244 -12.74 -4.20 -5.47
N ARG A 245 -13.18 -5.46 -5.44
CA ARG A 245 -12.65 -6.50 -4.52
C ARG A 245 -11.17 -6.79 -4.77
N ALA A 246 -10.76 -6.94 -6.03
CA ALA A 246 -9.37 -7.21 -6.38
C ALA A 246 -8.45 -6.02 -6.06
N ARG A 247 -8.91 -4.79 -6.36
CA ARG A 247 -8.18 -3.56 -6.04
C ARG A 247 -8.01 -3.39 -4.54
N ASP A 248 -9.07 -3.57 -3.76
CA ASP A 248 -9.03 -3.44 -2.30
C ASP A 248 -8.12 -4.51 -1.67
N LEU A 249 -8.23 -5.78 -2.11
CA LEU A 249 -7.35 -6.86 -1.67
C LEU A 249 -5.87 -6.51 -1.89
N VAL A 250 -5.51 -6.05 -3.10
CA VAL A 250 -4.13 -5.67 -3.41
C VAL A 250 -3.70 -4.43 -2.61
N ALA A 251 -4.60 -3.47 -2.38
CA ALA A 251 -4.33 -2.30 -1.56
C ALA A 251 -4.05 -2.68 -0.09
N GLN A 252 -4.83 -3.59 0.50
CA GLN A 252 -4.57 -4.14 1.84
C GLN A 252 -3.20 -4.84 1.90
N MET A 253 -2.89 -5.69 0.92
CA MET A 253 -1.59 -6.38 0.85
C MET A 253 -0.40 -5.41 0.71
N LEU A 254 -0.54 -4.39 -0.15
CA LEU A 254 0.48 -3.35 -0.33
C LEU A 254 0.68 -2.54 0.95
N ALA A 255 -0.41 -2.12 1.61
CA ALA A 255 -0.34 -1.37 2.86
C ALA A 255 0.37 -2.17 3.96
N ALA A 256 -0.04 -3.42 4.18
CA ALA A 256 0.60 -4.32 5.14
C ALA A 256 2.11 -4.46 4.87
N LYS A 257 2.48 -4.66 3.61
CA LYS A 257 3.87 -4.80 3.18
C LYS A 257 4.69 -3.52 3.35
N MET A 258 4.14 -2.38 2.96
CA MET A 258 4.81 -1.07 3.04
C MET A 258 5.10 -0.65 4.48
N HIS A 259 4.19 -0.99 5.40
CA HIS A 259 4.28 -0.61 6.81
C HIS A 259 4.89 -1.70 7.69
N GLY A 260 5.50 -2.72 7.09
CA GLY A 260 6.38 -3.66 7.78
C GLY A 260 5.64 -4.68 8.65
N ALA A 261 4.45 -5.14 8.24
CA ALA A 261 3.84 -6.30 8.85
C ALA A 261 4.76 -7.54 8.67
N ASP A 262 5.01 -8.26 9.75
CA ASP A 262 5.87 -9.45 9.76
C ASP A 262 5.14 -10.71 9.24
N GLY A 263 3.81 -10.69 9.25
CA GLY A 263 2.93 -11.74 8.73
C GLY A 263 1.64 -11.13 8.19
N ILE A 264 1.25 -11.54 6.99
CA ILE A 264 0.10 -11.00 6.24
C ILE A 264 -0.77 -12.18 5.82
N PHE A 265 -1.87 -12.40 6.53
CA PHE A 265 -2.67 -13.61 6.38
C PHE A 265 -3.99 -13.33 5.66
N ALA A 266 -4.31 -14.11 4.63
CA ALA A 266 -5.67 -14.15 4.11
C ALA A 266 -6.58 -14.77 5.18
N ALA A 267 -7.58 -14.01 5.61
CA ALA A 267 -8.63 -14.52 6.48
C ALA A 267 -9.56 -15.42 5.67
N GLN A 268 -10.00 -16.50 6.30
CA GLN A 268 -11.02 -17.42 5.80
C GLN A 268 -10.91 -17.72 4.30
N PRO A 269 -9.82 -18.36 3.84
CA PRO A 269 -9.56 -18.50 2.43
C PRO A 269 -10.58 -19.39 1.71
N PHE A 270 -11.37 -20.21 2.42
CA PHE A 270 -12.43 -21.07 1.86
C PHE A 270 -13.82 -20.51 2.20
N ASP A 271 -14.21 -19.46 1.49
CA ASP A 271 -15.48 -18.75 1.72
C ASP A 271 -16.02 -18.17 0.40
N ASP A 272 -17.32 -18.31 0.16
CA ASP A 272 -17.94 -17.91 -1.11
C ASP A 272 -18.12 -16.39 -1.26
N GLU A 273 -18.15 -15.66 -0.14
CA GLU A 273 -18.34 -14.22 -0.11
C GLU A 273 -17.01 -13.46 -0.19
N ARG A 274 -15.98 -13.92 0.51
CA ARG A 274 -14.70 -13.21 0.73
C ARG A 274 -13.48 -14.06 0.42
N GLY A 275 -13.62 -15.37 0.36
CA GLY A 275 -12.51 -16.30 0.24
C GLY A 275 -11.73 -16.21 -1.07
N LEU A 276 -10.49 -16.68 -1.00
CA LEU A 276 -9.61 -16.89 -2.16
C LEU A 276 -9.99 -18.17 -2.92
N MET A 277 -10.68 -19.07 -2.23
CA MET A 277 -11.28 -20.31 -2.68
C MET A 277 -12.76 -20.28 -2.28
N THR A 278 -13.59 -21.04 -2.99
CA THR A 278 -14.97 -21.28 -2.61
C THR A 278 -15.04 -22.18 -1.38
N ASP A 279 -16.19 -22.22 -0.72
CA ASP A 279 -16.46 -23.16 0.38
C ASP A 279 -16.35 -24.64 -0.06
N ALA A 280 -16.52 -24.92 -1.35
CA ALA A 280 -16.32 -26.23 -1.96
C ALA A 280 -14.86 -26.53 -2.37
N GLY A 281 -13.90 -25.68 -1.99
CA GLY A 281 -12.47 -25.90 -2.26
C GLY A 281 -12.01 -25.62 -3.70
N SER A 282 -12.82 -24.95 -4.53
CA SER A 282 -12.44 -24.53 -5.89
C SER A 282 -11.88 -23.10 -5.89
N PRO A 283 -11.00 -22.72 -6.84
CA PRO A 283 -10.50 -21.34 -6.93
C PRO A 283 -11.61 -20.29 -7.06
N SER A 284 -11.55 -19.25 -6.23
CA SER A 284 -12.35 -18.05 -6.41
C SER A 284 -11.66 -17.08 -7.39
N GLU A 285 -12.34 -15.99 -7.71
CA GLU A 285 -11.81 -14.94 -8.59
C GLU A 285 -10.64 -14.16 -7.96
N LEU A 286 -10.52 -14.21 -6.63
CA LEU A 286 -9.49 -13.50 -5.87
C LEU A 286 -8.21 -14.33 -5.63
N LEU A 287 -8.21 -15.62 -5.95
CA LEU A 287 -7.00 -16.46 -5.82
C LEU A 287 -5.81 -15.88 -6.59
N LEU A 288 -6.02 -15.50 -7.85
CA LEU A 288 -4.96 -14.99 -8.71
C LEU A 288 -4.46 -13.60 -8.28
N PRO A 289 -5.33 -12.62 -7.95
CA PRO A 289 -4.92 -11.37 -7.30
C PRO A 289 -4.04 -11.55 -6.07
N TRP A 290 -4.44 -12.41 -5.13
CA TRP A 290 -3.62 -12.74 -3.95
C TRP A 290 -2.28 -13.34 -4.36
N ARG A 291 -2.33 -14.43 -5.11
CA ARG A 291 -1.16 -15.21 -5.50
C ARG A 291 -0.15 -14.39 -6.28
N THR A 292 -0.60 -13.57 -7.23
CA THR A 292 0.27 -12.72 -8.04
C THR A 292 0.95 -11.68 -7.17
N THR A 293 0.20 -11.02 -6.29
CA THR A 293 0.76 -10.01 -5.38
C THR A 293 1.77 -10.62 -4.40
N ALA A 294 1.42 -11.76 -3.80
CA ALA A 294 2.30 -12.47 -2.88
C ALA A 294 3.58 -12.98 -3.56
N ALA A 295 3.48 -13.51 -4.79
CA ALA A 295 4.64 -13.91 -5.59
C ALA A 295 5.51 -12.71 -5.99
N MET A 296 4.90 -11.54 -6.24
CA MET A 296 5.65 -10.36 -6.65
C MET A 296 6.43 -9.71 -5.50
N LEU A 297 5.88 -9.77 -4.28
CA LEU A 297 6.31 -8.97 -3.13
C LEU A 297 6.85 -9.79 -1.95
N GLY A 298 6.70 -11.12 -1.95
CA GLY A 298 7.19 -12.00 -0.89
C GLY A 298 8.67 -11.78 -0.62
N GLY A 299 9.01 -11.42 0.63
CA GLY A 299 10.39 -11.14 1.03
C GLY A 299 11.01 -9.87 0.44
N ALA A 300 10.27 -9.12 -0.40
CA ALA A 300 10.77 -7.88 -0.99
C ALA A 300 10.80 -6.76 0.06
N LYS A 301 11.76 -5.84 -0.04
CA LYS A 301 11.88 -4.68 0.83
C LYS A 301 11.22 -3.47 0.16
N TYR A 302 10.31 -2.79 0.86
CA TYR A 302 9.76 -1.54 0.36
C TYR A 302 10.86 -0.46 0.26
N LEU A 303 11.03 0.12 -0.93
CA LEU A 303 11.99 1.18 -1.18
C LEU A 303 11.37 2.56 -1.02
N GLY A 304 10.12 2.74 -1.45
CA GLY A 304 9.45 4.03 -1.50
C GLY A 304 8.58 4.18 -2.75
N ALA A 305 8.33 5.42 -3.15
CA ALA A 305 7.66 5.76 -4.40
C ALA A 305 8.51 6.75 -5.20
N ALA A 306 8.26 6.86 -6.50
CA ALA A 306 8.89 7.87 -7.34
C ALA A 306 7.83 8.55 -8.22
N PRO A 307 7.81 9.89 -8.35
CA PRO A 307 6.92 10.57 -9.29
C PRO A 307 7.07 10.00 -10.71
N LEU A 308 5.94 9.68 -11.34
CA LEU A 308 5.86 9.24 -12.74
C LEU A 308 5.35 10.38 -13.62
N PRO A 309 5.76 10.47 -14.89
CA PRO A 309 5.40 11.59 -15.78
C PRO A 309 3.89 11.81 -15.96
N GLY A 310 3.10 10.73 -16.00
CA GLY A 310 1.64 10.76 -16.13
C GLY A 310 0.92 10.95 -14.79
N GLY A 311 1.64 11.01 -13.67
CA GLY A 311 1.06 11.20 -12.35
C GLY A 311 0.54 9.94 -11.67
N SER A 312 0.74 8.75 -12.27
CA SER A 312 0.27 7.49 -11.68
C SER A 312 0.91 7.21 -10.32
N HIS A 313 0.13 6.61 -9.42
CA HIS A 313 0.62 6.13 -8.15
C HIS A 313 1.50 4.90 -8.34
N ASN A 314 2.57 4.81 -7.55
CA ASN A 314 3.44 3.63 -7.58
C ASN A 314 4.13 3.37 -6.25
N ARG A 315 4.59 2.14 -6.08
CA ARG A 315 5.40 1.66 -4.95
C ARG A 315 6.50 0.76 -5.49
N LEU A 316 7.74 1.04 -5.09
CA LEU A 316 8.94 0.31 -5.49
C LEU A 316 9.34 -0.67 -4.39
N PHE A 317 9.66 -1.89 -4.77
CA PHE A 317 10.11 -2.96 -3.87
C PHE A 317 11.36 -3.62 -4.43
N GLU A 318 12.36 -3.82 -3.59
CA GLU A 318 13.59 -4.56 -3.90
C GLU A 318 13.43 -6.02 -3.47
N ARG A 319 13.53 -6.95 -4.39
CA ARG A 319 13.53 -8.39 -4.07
C ARG A 319 14.87 -8.83 -3.47
N PRO A 320 14.93 -10.00 -2.80
CA PRO A 320 16.18 -10.50 -2.21
C PRO A 320 17.35 -10.67 -3.19
N ASP A 321 17.06 -10.86 -4.49
CA ASP A 321 18.05 -10.96 -5.57
C ASP A 321 18.55 -9.58 -6.08
N GLY A 322 18.04 -8.48 -5.51
CA GLY A 322 18.37 -7.10 -5.87
C GLY A 322 17.54 -6.54 -7.03
N SER A 323 16.69 -7.34 -7.67
CA SER A 323 15.77 -6.87 -8.71
C SER A 323 14.69 -5.97 -8.12
N ILE A 324 14.15 -5.04 -8.93
CA ILE A 324 13.11 -4.10 -8.48
C ILE A 324 11.78 -4.41 -9.16
N VAL A 325 10.74 -4.46 -8.35
CA VAL A 325 9.33 -4.54 -8.77
C VAL A 325 8.65 -3.22 -8.45
N MET A 326 7.88 -2.70 -9.40
CA MET A 326 7.02 -1.54 -9.19
C MET A 326 5.55 -1.96 -9.23
N ALA A 327 4.83 -1.78 -8.14
CA ALA A 327 3.37 -1.77 -8.19
C ALA A 327 2.90 -0.38 -8.68
N VAL A 328 2.01 -0.31 -9.66
CA VAL A 328 1.54 0.95 -10.28
C VAL A 328 0.02 0.91 -10.53
N TRP A 329 -0.67 2.02 -10.29
CA TRP A 329 -2.10 2.22 -10.54
C TRP A 329 -2.42 3.72 -10.72
N SER A 330 -3.58 4.03 -11.27
CA SER A 330 -4.05 5.41 -11.46
C SER A 330 -5.57 5.48 -11.31
N ASP A 331 -6.08 6.58 -10.77
CA ASP A 331 -7.53 6.79 -10.60
C ASP A 331 -8.25 6.98 -11.94
N SER A 332 -7.51 7.34 -12.99
CA SER A 332 -8.01 7.47 -14.35
C SER A 332 -7.07 6.82 -15.36
N PRO A 333 -7.57 6.31 -16.50
CA PRO A 333 -6.74 5.71 -17.53
C PRO A 333 -5.58 6.62 -17.96
N THR A 334 -4.36 6.21 -17.66
CA THR A 334 -3.14 7.00 -17.81
C THR A 334 -2.11 6.21 -18.61
N ARG A 335 -1.28 6.93 -19.39
CA ARG A 335 -0.12 6.34 -20.06
C ARG A 335 1.15 6.90 -19.45
N GLU A 336 1.94 6.02 -18.85
CA GLU A 336 3.28 6.35 -18.36
C GLU A 336 4.31 6.04 -19.45
N VAL A 337 5.08 7.05 -19.86
CA VAL A 337 6.12 6.91 -20.89
C VAL A 337 7.44 7.36 -20.30
N LEU A 338 8.34 6.40 -20.04
CA LEU A 338 9.64 6.64 -19.43
C LEU A 338 10.57 5.45 -19.61
N TYR A 339 11.88 5.68 -19.56
CA TYR A 339 12.86 4.60 -19.46
C TYR A 339 12.75 3.90 -18.09
N LEU A 340 12.53 2.59 -18.10
CA LEU A 340 12.45 1.72 -16.93
C LEU A 340 13.55 0.66 -16.95
N GLY A 341 14.00 0.20 -18.12
CA GLY A 341 14.98 -0.87 -18.29
C GLY A 341 14.89 -1.49 -19.69
N ASP A 342 15.66 -2.56 -19.93
CA ASP A 342 15.76 -3.16 -21.27
C ASP A 342 14.76 -4.31 -21.53
N ASP A 343 14.50 -5.18 -20.54
CA ASP A 343 13.51 -6.29 -20.61
C ASP A 343 12.39 -6.07 -19.60
N VAL A 344 11.66 -4.97 -19.79
CA VAL A 344 10.58 -4.57 -18.90
C VAL A 344 9.32 -5.36 -19.23
N ARG A 345 8.71 -5.95 -18.21
CA ARG A 345 7.47 -6.73 -18.34
C ARG A 345 6.43 -6.21 -17.38
N VAL A 346 5.18 -6.25 -17.82
CA VAL A 346 4.02 -5.80 -17.06
C VAL A 346 3.15 -7.01 -16.77
N HIS A 347 2.81 -7.19 -15.50
CA HIS A 347 1.89 -8.17 -15.00
C HIS A 347 0.64 -7.46 -14.48
N ASP A 348 -0.53 -7.97 -14.82
CA ASP A 348 -1.76 -7.58 -14.12
C ASP A 348 -1.98 -8.43 -12.86
N VAL A 349 -2.99 -8.08 -12.05
CA VAL A 349 -3.34 -8.83 -10.83
C VAL A 349 -3.73 -10.28 -11.10
N TRP A 350 -4.18 -10.62 -12.32
CA TRP A 350 -4.57 -11.98 -12.69
C TRP A 350 -3.37 -12.84 -13.13
N GLY A 351 -2.16 -12.27 -13.12
CA GLY A 351 -0.92 -12.96 -13.46
C GLY A 351 -0.64 -13.05 -14.96
N ARG A 352 -1.42 -12.34 -15.81
CA ARG A 352 -1.10 -12.24 -17.24
C ARG A 352 0.08 -11.30 -17.40
N GLN A 353 1.08 -11.74 -18.17
CA GLN A 353 2.30 -11.00 -18.42
C GLN A 353 2.37 -10.57 -19.89
N GLN A 354 2.86 -9.36 -20.12
CA GLN A 354 3.21 -8.87 -21.44
C GLN A 354 4.51 -8.04 -21.39
N PRO A 355 5.35 -8.08 -22.44
CA PRO A 355 6.45 -7.12 -22.55
C PRO A 355 5.90 -5.69 -22.63
N ALA A 356 6.59 -4.74 -22.02
CA ALA A 356 6.21 -3.33 -22.14
C ALA A 356 6.38 -2.86 -23.59
N VAL A 357 5.40 -2.11 -24.10
CA VAL A 357 5.50 -1.48 -25.41
C VAL A 357 6.64 -0.46 -25.38
N ARG A 358 7.50 -0.45 -26.39
CA ARG A 358 8.62 0.49 -26.48
C ARG A 358 8.30 1.66 -27.40
N GLN A 359 8.73 2.85 -26.99
CA GLN A 359 8.76 4.06 -27.81
C GLN A 359 10.20 4.60 -27.78
N GLY A 360 11.01 4.17 -28.76
CA GLY A 360 12.46 4.37 -28.69
C GLY A 360 13.08 3.58 -27.53
N ASP A 361 13.78 4.28 -26.64
CA ASP A 361 14.38 3.69 -25.44
C ASP A 361 13.43 3.67 -24.24
N GLU A 362 12.29 4.35 -24.34
CA GLU A 362 11.31 4.42 -23.27
C GLU A 362 10.28 3.29 -23.34
N GLN A 363 9.70 2.97 -22.18
CA GLN A 363 8.61 2.01 -22.05
C GLN A 363 7.29 2.76 -21.85
N VAL A 364 6.25 2.27 -22.52
CA VAL A 364 4.88 2.74 -22.41
C VAL A 364 4.09 1.76 -21.55
N ILE A 365 3.68 2.22 -20.37
CA ILE A 365 2.85 1.45 -19.44
C ILE A 365 1.45 2.05 -19.43
N ALA A 366 0.45 1.27 -19.85
CA ALA A 366 -0.94 1.63 -19.66
C ALA A 366 -1.33 1.32 -18.20
N VAL A 367 -1.84 2.33 -17.51
CA VAL A 367 -2.19 2.28 -16.09
C VAL A 367 -3.65 2.66 -15.92
N ASP A 368 -4.37 1.91 -15.11
CA ASP A 368 -5.77 2.12 -14.76
C ASP A 368 -5.97 1.92 -13.25
N SER A 369 -7.23 1.86 -12.81
CA SER A 369 -7.62 1.65 -11.41
C SER A 369 -7.17 0.31 -10.86
N ALA A 370 -6.98 -0.70 -11.71
CA ALA A 370 -6.51 -2.01 -11.32
C ALA A 370 -4.97 -1.97 -11.16
N PRO A 371 -4.44 -2.37 -10.00
CA PRO A 371 -3.00 -2.41 -9.81
C PRO A 371 -2.28 -3.30 -10.83
N ARG A 372 -1.08 -2.90 -11.24
CA ARG A 372 -0.21 -3.67 -12.12
C ARG A 372 1.19 -3.77 -11.50
N PHE A 373 1.91 -4.84 -11.81
CA PHE A 373 3.29 -5.03 -11.39
C PHE A 373 4.22 -4.92 -12.59
N VAL A 374 5.19 -4.03 -12.52
CA VAL A 374 6.22 -3.85 -13.54
C VAL A 374 7.52 -4.44 -13.01
N VAL A 375 8.12 -5.34 -13.77
CA VAL A 375 9.38 -6.03 -13.45
C VAL A 375 10.41 -5.79 -14.56
N GLY A 376 11.67 -6.12 -14.30
CA GLY A 376 12.77 -5.84 -15.24
C GLY A 376 13.21 -4.38 -15.22
N LEU A 377 12.93 -3.66 -14.12
CA LEU A 377 13.41 -2.30 -13.91
C LEU A 377 14.93 -2.32 -13.70
N ASP A 378 15.63 -1.36 -14.31
CA ASP A 378 17.02 -1.08 -14.00
C ASP A 378 17.13 -0.61 -12.53
N PRO A 379 17.81 -1.37 -11.66
CA PRO A 379 17.78 -1.11 -10.23
C PRO A 379 18.49 0.20 -9.86
N TYR A 380 19.50 0.60 -10.62
CA TYR A 380 20.28 1.80 -10.38
C TYR A 380 19.50 3.04 -10.78
N ILE A 381 18.84 3.00 -11.95
CA ILE A 381 18.00 4.09 -12.42
C ILE A 381 16.76 4.27 -11.54
N ALA A 382 16.12 3.19 -11.10
CA ALA A 382 14.99 3.27 -10.19
C ALA A 382 15.38 3.94 -8.85
N ARG A 383 16.52 3.57 -8.25
CA ARG A 383 17.05 4.22 -7.03
C ARG A 383 17.48 5.66 -7.26
N TRP A 384 18.10 5.96 -8.40
CA TRP A 384 18.46 7.32 -8.79
C TRP A 384 17.21 8.20 -8.91
N ARG A 385 16.21 7.72 -9.64
CA ARG A 385 14.90 8.37 -9.78
C ARG A 385 14.20 8.51 -8.45
N GLN A 386 14.38 7.62 -7.49
CA GLN A 386 13.81 7.78 -6.15
C GLN A 386 14.51 8.88 -5.35
N ARG A 387 15.85 8.93 -5.38
CA ARG A 387 16.67 9.78 -4.50
C ARG A 387 16.91 11.20 -5.01
N ALA A 388 16.77 11.44 -6.31
CA ALA A 388 16.96 12.78 -6.86
C ALA A 388 15.90 13.74 -6.30
N THR A 389 16.27 14.87 -5.68
CA THR A 389 15.31 15.80 -5.06
C THR A 389 15.79 17.23 -5.12
N PHE A 390 14.88 18.20 -5.14
CA PHE A 390 15.22 19.60 -4.90
C PHE A 390 15.38 19.86 -3.40
N ALA A 391 16.41 20.61 -3.02
CA ALA A 391 16.70 20.98 -1.64
C ALA A 391 15.59 21.89 -1.07
N LYS A 392 15.11 22.85 -1.87
CA LYS A 392 13.92 23.65 -1.56
C LYS A 392 12.77 23.22 -2.45
N ARG A 393 11.66 22.81 -1.85
CA ARG A 393 10.43 22.50 -2.59
C ARG A 393 9.62 23.74 -2.93
N HIS A 394 9.69 24.77 -2.09
CA HIS A 394 8.96 26.01 -2.29
C HIS A 394 9.82 27.06 -3.00
N VAL A 395 9.23 27.74 -3.98
CA VAL A 395 9.80 28.90 -4.67
C VAL A 395 8.90 30.09 -4.35
N PRO A 396 9.39 31.13 -3.65
CA PRO A 396 8.59 32.30 -3.33
C PRO A 396 8.00 32.97 -4.58
N SER A 397 6.74 33.41 -4.51
CA SER A 397 6.06 34.14 -5.59
C SER A 397 6.52 35.59 -5.69
N ILE A 398 7.83 35.79 -5.84
CA ILE A 398 8.49 37.07 -6.04
C ILE A 398 9.03 37.08 -7.47
N PHE A 399 8.40 37.87 -8.33
CA PHE A 399 8.72 37.91 -9.76
C PHE A 399 9.89 38.82 -10.08
N GLY A 400 10.65 38.47 -11.13
CA GLY A 400 11.82 39.22 -11.57
C GLY A 400 13.05 39.07 -10.67
N GLN A 401 12.99 38.21 -9.65
CA GLN A 401 14.13 37.81 -8.83
C GLN A 401 14.48 36.34 -9.08
N SER A 402 15.78 36.06 -8.98
CA SER A 402 16.29 34.70 -9.03
C SER A 402 16.26 34.06 -7.64
N HIS A 403 15.78 32.83 -7.58
CA HIS A 403 15.70 32.04 -6.36
C HIS A 403 16.67 30.86 -6.41
N ALA A 404 17.70 30.91 -5.57
CA ALA A 404 18.68 29.83 -5.47
C ALA A 404 18.08 28.54 -4.88
N ASN A 405 18.32 27.44 -5.57
CA ASN A 405 17.95 26.08 -5.19
C ASN A 405 19.10 25.10 -5.51
N GLN A 406 18.96 23.85 -5.08
CA GLN A 406 19.94 22.80 -5.34
C GLN A 406 19.23 21.52 -5.74
N LEU A 407 19.76 20.84 -6.75
CA LEU A 407 19.39 19.48 -7.09
C LEU A 407 20.32 18.52 -6.35
N GLN A 408 19.75 17.70 -5.47
CA GLN A 408 20.44 16.60 -4.83
C GLN A 408 20.43 15.39 -5.76
N ILE A 409 21.62 14.84 -6.02
CA ILE A 409 21.84 13.70 -6.89
C ILE A 409 22.63 12.66 -6.08
N HIS A 410 22.23 11.40 -6.16
CA HIS A 410 22.91 10.29 -5.48
C HIS A 410 23.28 9.22 -6.50
N ASN A 411 24.56 8.87 -6.57
CA ASN A 411 25.02 7.81 -7.45
C ASN A 411 24.66 6.42 -6.91
N ALA A 412 23.63 5.82 -7.50
CA ALA A 412 23.16 4.48 -7.15
C ALA A 412 23.95 3.35 -7.84
N PHE A 413 24.80 3.66 -8.82
CA PHE A 413 25.62 2.66 -9.52
C PHE A 413 26.77 2.16 -8.63
N PRO A 414 27.21 0.90 -8.78
CA PRO A 414 28.33 0.34 -8.02
C PRO A 414 29.68 0.93 -8.45
N GLN A 415 29.75 1.62 -9.58
CA GLN A 415 30.92 2.33 -10.10
C GLN A 415 30.74 3.86 -10.05
N GLY A 416 31.84 4.58 -10.25
CA GLY A 416 31.79 6.02 -10.49
C GLY A 416 31.13 6.34 -11.82
N VAL A 417 30.39 7.46 -11.86
CA VAL A 417 29.67 7.93 -13.05
C VAL A 417 30.03 9.37 -13.36
N SER A 418 29.91 9.74 -14.62
CA SER A 418 30.01 11.14 -15.07
C SER A 418 28.89 11.45 -16.05
N GLY A 419 28.49 12.70 -16.14
CA GLY A 419 27.41 13.08 -17.04
C GLY A 419 26.90 14.47 -16.76
N TYR A 420 25.67 14.72 -17.20
CA TYR A 420 25.00 15.98 -16.98
C TYR A 420 23.50 15.80 -16.79
N VAL A 421 22.88 16.82 -16.24
CA VAL A 421 21.43 16.94 -16.14
C VAL A 421 20.98 18.25 -16.78
N GLU A 422 19.94 18.17 -17.61
CA GLU A 422 19.24 19.33 -18.18
C GLU A 422 17.91 19.53 -17.45
N LEU A 423 17.68 20.75 -16.99
CA LEU A 423 16.46 21.13 -16.25
C LEU A 423 15.48 21.81 -17.20
N HIS A 424 14.29 21.22 -17.32
CA HIS A 424 13.17 21.69 -18.12
C HIS A 424 12.03 22.12 -17.18
N PRO A 425 12.00 23.40 -16.78
CA PRO A 425 10.92 23.92 -15.96
C PRO A 425 9.65 24.15 -16.81
N PRO A 426 8.51 24.51 -16.19
CA PRO A 426 7.32 24.93 -16.92
C PRO A 426 7.60 26.09 -17.88
N HIS A 427 6.74 26.24 -18.90
CA HIS A 427 6.88 27.28 -19.89
C HIS A 427 7.00 28.68 -19.26
N GLY A 428 7.97 29.47 -19.74
CA GLY A 428 8.23 30.84 -19.29
C GLY A 428 9.15 30.97 -18.08
N TRP A 429 9.40 29.88 -17.34
CA TRP A 429 10.38 29.87 -16.25
C TRP A 429 11.80 29.87 -16.80
N GLN A 430 12.70 30.56 -16.11
CA GLN A 430 14.12 30.56 -16.45
C GLN A 430 14.90 29.83 -15.36
N VAL A 431 15.77 28.91 -15.77
CA VAL A 431 16.66 28.17 -14.89
C VAL A 431 18.10 28.39 -15.34
N SER A 432 18.99 28.75 -14.41
CA SER A 432 20.39 29.01 -14.69
C SER A 432 21.32 28.38 -13.63
N PRO A 433 22.33 27.58 -14.02
CA PRO A 433 22.51 27.04 -15.36
C PRO A 433 21.41 26.01 -15.67
N GLY A 434 20.92 26.00 -16.91
CA GLY A 434 19.92 25.01 -17.36
C GLY A 434 20.50 23.60 -17.55
N ARG A 435 21.83 23.50 -17.71
CA ARG A 435 22.58 22.24 -17.80
C ARG A 435 23.66 22.21 -16.72
N ILE A 436 23.73 21.10 -15.99
CA ILE A 436 24.64 20.94 -14.87
C ILE A 436 25.44 19.65 -15.05
N ASP A 437 26.76 19.77 -15.22
CA ASP A 437 27.65 18.62 -15.26
C ASP A 437 27.96 18.07 -13.86
N PHE A 438 28.22 16.76 -13.79
CA PHE A 438 28.63 16.10 -12.56
C PHE A 438 29.56 14.92 -12.83
N LYS A 439 30.39 14.64 -11.83
CA LYS A 439 31.15 13.41 -11.69
C LYS A 439 31.01 12.95 -10.25
N LEU A 440 30.63 11.69 -10.06
CA LEU A 440 30.30 11.11 -8.76
C LEU A 440 30.97 9.75 -8.62
N SER A 441 31.59 9.49 -7.48
CA SER A 441 32.06 8.17 -7.08
C SER A 441 30.88 7.25 -6.76
N ALA A 442 31.10 5.95 -6.66
CA ALA A 442 30.07 4.99 -6.26
C ALA A 442 29.48 5.38 -4.88
N GLY A 443 28.15 5.49 -4.79
CA GLY A 443 27.45 5.91 -3.57
C GLY A 443 27.61 7.39 -3.19
N GLU A 444 28.32 8.20 -3.98
CA GLU A 444 28.51 9.63 -3.67
C GLU A 444 27.20 10.40 -3.85
N THR A 445 26.98 11.37 -2.95
CA THR A 445 25.85 12.31 -3.03
C THR A 445 26.38 13.71 -3.28
N ALA A 446 25.77 14.40 -4.25
CA ALA A 446 26.13 15.73 -4.66
C ALA A 446 24.95 16.68 -4.59
N LEU A 447 25.25 17.94 -4.25
CA LEU A 447 24.34 19.07 -4.40
C LEU A 447 24.80 19.90 -5.61
N ARG A 448 23.87 20.22 -6.50
CA ARG A 448 24.13 21.01 -7.70
C ARG A 448 23.26 22.25 -7.68
N SER A 449 23.90 23.40 -7.52
CA SER A 449 23.22 24.69 -7.41
C SER A 449 22.65 25.13 -8.75
N PHE A 450 21.45 25.69 -8.70
CA PHE A 450 20.81 26.38 -9.82
C PHE A 450 19.91 27.47 -9.27
N ASP A 451 19.57 28.39 -10.16
CA ASP A 451 18.76 29.57 -9.89
C ASP A 451 17.48 29.48 -10.71
N VAL A 452 16.33 29.81 -10.10
CA VAL A 452 15.02 29.80 -10.76
C VAL A 452 14.43 31.21 -10.76
N SER A 453 14.06 31.71 -11.93
CA SER A 453 13.28 32.95 -12.08
C SER A 453 11.90 32.64 -12.63
N LEU A 454 10.86 33.10 -11.92
CA LEU A 454 9.46 32.92 -12.29
C LEU A 454 8.98 34.05 -13.23
N PRO A 455 8.21 33.76 -14.29
CA PRO A 455 7.55 34.80 -15.08
C PRO A 455 6.45 35.49 -14.27
N PHE A 456 6.11 36.74 -14.63
CA PHE A 456 5.16 37.59 -13.87
C PHE A 456 3.74 37.01 -13.73
N ASP A 457 3.38 36.09 -14.59
CA ASP A 457 2.07 35.44 -14.66
C ASP A 457 2.12 33.98 -14.20
N ALA A 458 3.24 33.52 -13.62
CA ALA A 458 3.36 32.16 -13.12
C ALA A 458 2.25 31.88 -12.09
N PRO A 459 1.44 30.82 -12.28
CA PRO A 459 0.43 30.44 -11.30
C PRO A 459 1.11 29.94 -10.01
N GLY A 460 0.46 30.21 -8.88
CA GLY A 460 0.77 29.59 -7.60
C GLY A 460 0.39 28.11 -7.59
N GLY A 461 1.03 27.34 -6.73
CA GLY A 461 0.76 25.91 -6.57
C GLY A 461 1.84 24.99 -7.19
N PRO A 462 1.51 23.70 -7.41
CA PRO A 462 2.46 22.70 -7.87
C PRO A 462 2.87 22.91 -9.32
N ALA A 463 4.18 22.92 -9.57
CA ALA A 463 4.82 23.15 -10.85
C ALA A 463 5.83 22.03 -11.15
N PRO A 464 5.57 21.15 -12.14
CA PRO A 464 6.49 20.06 -12.48
C PRO A 464 7.72 20.59 -13.22
N VAL A 465 8.90 20.19 -12.77
CA VAL A 465 10.19 20.39 -13.42
C VAL A 465 10.72 19.02 -13.84
N ARG A 466 10.98 18.86 -15.13
CA ARG A 466 11.59 17.65 -15.68
C ARG A 466 13.11 17.81 -15.68
N ALA A 467 13.81 16.81 -15.17
CA ALA A 467 15.27 16.73 -15.16
C ALA A 467 15.72 15.57 -16.04
N ASP A 468 16.41 15.87 -17.14
CA ASP A 468 16.87 14.90 -18.14
C ASP A 468 18.33 14.57 -17.90
N PHE A 469 18.58 13.32 -17.51
CA PHE A 469 19.91 12.83 -17.19
C PHE A 469 20.52 12.12 -18.39
N VAL A 470 21.78 12.44 -18.67
CA VAL A 470 22.67 11.63 -19.51
C VAL A 470 23.84 11.21 -18.65
N ILE A 471 23.99 9.90 -18.45
CA ILE A 471 24.98 9.32 -17.54
C ILE A 471 25.86 8.35 -18.31
N GLU A 472 27.18 8.55 -18.20
CA GLU A 472 28.21 7.62 -18.63
C GLU A 472 28.63 6.76 -17.42
N ALA A 473 28.33 5.47 -17.49
CA ALA A 473 28.71 4.46 -16.50
C ALA A 473 29.45 3.31 -17.21
N ASP A 474 28.92 2.09 -17.16
CA ASP A 474 29.34 0.97 -18.03
C ASP A 474 28.87 1.16 -19.48
N ARG A 475 27.78 1.90 -19.67
CA ARG A 475 27.29 2.41 -20.95
C ARG A 475 26.66 3.79 -20.74
N GLN A 476 26.25 4.42 -21.83
CA GLN A 476 25.46 5.65 -21.76
C GLN A 476 24.01 5.32 -21.42
N TYR A 477 23.47 5.98 -20.40
CA TYR A 477 22.06 5.93 -20.02
C TYR A 477 21.39 7.29 -20.24
N ARG A 478 20.14 7.27 -20.70
CA ARG A 478 19.31 8.46 -20.88
C ARG A 478 17.96 8.23 -20.22
N PHE A 479 17.60 9.08 -19.28
CA PHE A 479 16.31 8.98 -18.60
C PHE A 479 15.90 10.31 -17.97
N SER A 480 14.61 10.44 -17.71
CA SER A 480 14.03 11.63 -17.09
C SER A 480 13.53 11.36 -15.68
N VAL A 481 13.59 12.40 -14.86
CA VAL A 481 13.04 12.45 -13.51
C VAL A 481 12.16 13.69 -13.39
N VAL A 482 10.90 13.53 -13.00
CA VAL A 482 9.99 14.66 -12.78
C VAL A 482 9.95 15.01 -11.30
N ARG A 483 10.07 16.29 -10.96
CA ARG A 483 9.97 16.80 -9.59
C ARG A 483 9.12 18.06 -9.53
N THR A 484 8.28 18.15 -8.50
CA THR A 484 7.41 19.30 -8.31
C THR A 484 8.09 20.34 -7.43
N LEU A 485 8.09 21.58 -7.90
CA LEU A 485 8.29 22.77 -7.08
C LEU A 485 6.94 23.39 -6.77
N GLU A 486 6.77 23.93 -5.57
CA GLU A 486 5.55 24.63 -5.15
C GLU A 486 5.79 26.14 -5.29
N VAL A 487 5.01 26.84 -6.11
CA VAL A 487 5.07 28.29 -6.24
C VAL A 487 4.25 28.93 -5.13
N GLY A 488 4.96 29.61 -4.24
CA GLY A 488 4.43 30.14 -2.99
C GLY A 488 5.44 29.91 -1.87
N ASP A 489 5.39 30.75 -0.84
CA ASP A 489 6.24 30.60 0.34
C ASP A 489 5.61 29.71 1.44
N GLY A 490 4.45 29.12 1.15
CA GLY A 490 3.69 28.26 2.05
C GLY A 490 3.02 28.99 3.22
N GLN A 491 3.13 30.33 3.31
CA GLN A 491 2.59 31.10 4.43
C GLN A 491 1.19 31.65 4.13
N ILE A 492 0.93 32.00 2.87
CA ILE A 492 -0.33 32.59 2.45
C ILE A 492 -1.14 31.56 1.68
N GLN A 493 -2.33 31.27 2.18
CA GLN A 493 -3.33 30.44 1.50
C GLN A 493 -4.29 31.36 0.75
N LEU A 494 -4.56 31.01 -0.51
CA LEU A 494 -5.52 31.68 -1.37
C LEU A 494 -6.40 30.61 -2.03
N GLU A 495 -7.70 30.69 -1.76
CA GLU A 495 -8.70 29.78 -2.32
C GLU A 495 -9.81 30.59 -2.99
N THR A 496 -10.43 29.99 -4.01
CA THR A 496 -11.58 30.57 -4.69
C THR A 496 -12.70 29.57 -4.85
N ASN A 497 -13.92 29.98 -4.54
CA ASN A 497 -15.14 29.23 -4.83
C ASN A 497 -16.03 30.03 -5.78
N THR A 498 -16.67 29.33 -6.71
CA THR A 498 -17.63 29.92 -7.65
C THR A 498 -19.02 29.38 -7.38
N ARG A 499 -20.05 30.20 -7.62
CA ARG A 499 -21.45 29.77 -7.66
C ARG A 499 -22.27 30.71 -8.53
N LEU A 500 -23.33 30.20 -9.13
CA LEU A 500 -24.39 31.05 -9.70
C LEU A 500 -25.37 31.50 -8.61
N ASP A 501 -25.74 32.78 -8.64
CA ASP A 501 -26.85 33.33 -7.84
C ASP A 501 -28.17 33.19 -8.60
N ASP A 502 -29.29 33.30 -7.88
CA ASP A 502 -30.65 33.19 -8.45
C ASP A 502 -30.93 34.22 -9.57
N ASP A 503 -30.23 35.34 -9.57
CA ASP A 503 -30.32 36.40 -10.59
C ASP A 503 -29.49 36.12 -11.86
N GLY A 504 -28.82 34.97 -11.93
CA GLY A 504 -27.97 34.55 -13.04
C GLY A 504 -26.57 35.19 -13.02
N SER A 505 -26.18 35.91 -11.97
CA SER A 505 -24.82 36.42 -11.78
C SER A 505 -23.88 35.34 -11.27
N LEU A 506 -22.63 35.34 -11.78
CA LEU A 506 -21.55 34.54 -11.20
C LEU A 506 -20.99 35.26 -9.98
N VAL A 507 -21.00 34.56 -8.84
CA VAL A 507 -20.35 34.96 -7.60
C VAL A 507 -19.03 34.23 -7.48
N VAL A 508 -17.94 34.98 -7.32
CA VAL A 508 -16.63 34.41 -6.99
C VAL A 508 -16.27 34.85 -5.57
N GLU A 509 -16.13 33.88 -4.68
CA GLU A 509 -15.64 34.08 -3.32
C GLU A 509 -14.14 33.82 -3.29
N GLN A 510 -13.35 34.84 -2.98
CA GLN A 510 -11.93 34.72 -2.63
C GLN A 510 -11.81 34.57 -1.11
N ARG A 511 -11.07 33.57 -0.65
CA ARG A 511 -10.69 33.40 0.75
C ARG A 511 -9.17 33.46 0.86
N MET A 512 -8.65 34.36 1.68
CA MET A 512 -7.22 34.47 1.95
C MET A 512 -6.93 34.30 3.43
N ALA A 513 -5.90 33.54 3.78
CA ALA A 513 -5.40 33.44 5.15
C ALA A 513 -3.87 33.50 5.14
N ASN A 514 -3.29 34.01 6.22
CA ASN A 514 -1.85 34.10 6.38
C ASN A 514 -1.42 33.49 7.71
N TYR A 515 -0.59 32.47 7.62
CA TYR A 515 -0.02 31.73 8.75
C TYR A 515 1.39 32.22 9.11
N GLY A 516 1.90 33.24 8.41
CA GLY A 516 3.13 33.94 8.74
C GLY A 516 2.95 34.92 9.91
N SER A 517 4.07 35.46 10.39
CA SER A 517 4.10 36.41 11.51
C SER A 517 3.83 37.87 11.12
N SER A 518 3.96 38.22 9.84
CA SER A 518 3.60 39.54 9.32
C SER A 518 2.10 39.64 9.03
N ALA A 519 1.54 40.84 8.98
CA ALA A 519 0.15 41.09 8.59
C ALA A 519 0.10 41.98 7.34
N PRO A 520 0.46 41.44 6.16
CA PRO A 520 0.55 42.21 4.92
C PRO A 520 -0.83 42.61 4.38
N ASP A 521 -0.83 43.66 3.56
CA ASP A 521 -1.99 44.11 2.80
C ASP A 521 -1.88 43.57 1.36
N PHE A 522 -3.01 43.22 0.74
CA PHE A 522 -3.05 42.76 -0.65
C PHE A 522 -4.06 43.53 -1.49
N LYS A 523 -3.61 43.97 -2.66
CA LYS A 523 -4.48 44.42 -3.74
C LYS A 523 -4.84 43.24 -4.63
N CYS A 524 -6.12 42.88 -4.66
CA CYS A 524 -6.61 41.70 -5.40
C CYS A 524 -7.38 42.11 -6.65
N LEU A 525 -7.05 41.53 -7.79
CA LEU A 525 -7.57 41.84 -9.11
C LEU A 525 -8.09 40.56 -9.76
N LEU A 526 -9.38 40.52 -10.10
CA LEU A 526 -10.01 39.40 -10.79
C LEU A 526 -10.22 39.75 -12.27
N TYR A 527 -9.74 38.88 -13.15
CA TYR A 527 -9.83 38.99 -14.59
C TYR A 527 -10.72 37.87 -15.14
N ALA A 528 -11.66 38.25 -16.02
CA ALA A 528 -12.57 37.33 -16.69
C ALA A 528 -12.42 37.46 -18.23
N PRO A 529 -12.65 36.38 -18.99
CA PRO A 529 -12.53 36.37 -20.44
C PRO A 529 -13.66 37.15 -21.13
N GLY A 530 -13.49 37.40 -22.44
CA GLY A 530 -14.49 38.08 -23.27
C GLY A 530 -14.51 39.60 -23.12
N GLY A 531 -13.39 40.22 -22.70
CA GLY A 531 -13.30 41.68 -22.54
C GLY A 531 -14.07 42.25 -21.35
N ARG A 532 -14.53 41.39 -20.43
CA ARG A 532 -15.25 41.81 -19.22
C ARG A 532 -14.37 42.71 -18.35
N ARG A 533 -15.00 43.69 -17.69
CA ARG A 533 -14.31 44.64 -16.79
C ARG A 533 -13.69 43.88 -15.62
N ARG A 534 -12.37 44.02 -15.42
CA ARG A 534 -11.70 43.48 -14.23
C ARG A 534 -12.29 44.05 -12.94
N GLN A 535 -12.40 43.22 -11.91
CA GLN A 535 -12.84 43.67 -10.58
C GLN A 535 -11.65 43.81 -9.63
N ARG A 536 -11.79 44.69 -8.64
CA ARG A 536 -10.70 45.01 -7.70
C ARG A 536 -11.23 45.07 -6.28
N THR A 537 -10.49 44.47 -5.35
CA THR A 537 -10.70 44.57 -3.91
C THR A 537 -9.36 44.72 -3.18
N HIS A 538 -9.41 44.98 -1.87
CA HIS A 538 -8.23 45.05 -1.01
C HIS A 538 -8.46 44.20 0.23
N VAL A 539 -7.43 43.43 0.59
CA VAL A 539 -7.30 42.75 1.87
C VAL A 539 -6.34 43.57 2.71
N VAL A 540 -6.71 43.86 3.96
CA VAL A 540 -5.93 44.72 4.85
C VAL A 540 -5.60 43.92 6.10
N ARG A 541 -4.33 43.94 6.51
CA ARG A 541 -3.77 43.24 7.66
C ARG A 541 -4.15 41.77 7.69
N LEU A 542 -3.79 41.04 6.62
CA LEU A 542 -4.10 39.62 6.48
C LEU A 542 -3.46 38.79 7.60
N GLY A 543 -4.30 38.17 8.43
CA GLY A 543 -3.89 37.28 9.52
C GLY A 543 -4.36 35.84 9.31
N ALA A 544 -4.30 35.04 10.37
CA ALA A 544 -4.65 33.61 10.33
C ALA A 544 -6.15 33.35 10.12
N SER A 545 -7.01 34.30 10.53
CA SER A 545 -8.44 34.24 10.23
C SER A 545 -8.67 34.57 8.75
N PRO A 546 -9.38 33.72 7.99
CA PRO A 546 -9.60 33.96 6.57
C PRO A 546 -10.33 35.29 6.29
N ASP A 547 -9.74 36.16 5.49
CA ASP A 547 -10.41 37.33 4.90
C ASP A 547 -11.13 36.89 3.61
N VAL A 548 -12.42 37.21 3.53
CA VAL A 548 -13.29 36.81 2.42
C VAL A 548 -13.67 38.02 1.58
N LYS A 549 -13.48 37.94 0.26
CA LYS A 549 -13.88 38.96 -0.72
C LYS A 549 -14.76 38.37 -1.80
N ILE A 550 -15.79 39.12 -2.20
CA ILE A 550 -16.78 38.66 -3.19
C ILE A 550 -16.66 39.51 -4.45
N TYR A 551 -16.67 38.83 -5.60
CA TYR A 551 -16.74 39.43 -6.92
C TYR A 551 -18.03 38.97 -7.61
N ARG A 552 -18.62 39.82 -8.46
CA ARG A 552 -19.91 39.54 -9.12
C ARG A 552 -19.90 39.88 -10.60
N TYR A 553 -19.99 38.89 -11.47
CA TYR A 553 -20.14 39.09 -12.92
C TYR A 553 -21.58 38.82 -13.35
N ALA A 554 -22.20 39.79 -14.03
CA ALA A 554 -23.49 39.58 -14.68
C ALA A 554 -23.37 38.55 -15.82
N HIS A 555 -24.47 37.88 -16.16
CA HIS A 555 -24.53 36.82 -17.16
C HIS A 555 -23.52 35.69 -16.86
N GLY A 556 -23.53 35.21 -15.62
CA GLY A 556 -22.57 34.25 -15.09
C GLY A 556 -22.58 32.90 -15.81
N ALA A 557 -23.73 32.50 -16.36
CA ALA A 557 -23.88 31.27 -17.12
C ALA A 557 -22.91 31.17 -18.31
N GLU A 558 -22.55 32.31 -18.93
CA GLU A 558 -21.57 32.35 -20.03
C GLU A 558 -20.13 32.11 -19.59
N LEU A 559 -19.85 32.23 -18.29
CA LEU A 559 -18.51 32.06 -17.72
C LEU A 559 -18.29 30.64 -17.19
N ILE A 560 -19.31 29.80 -17.10
CA ILE A 560 -19.17 28.41 -16.66
C ILE A 560 -18.24 27.67 -17.63
N GLY A 561 -17.24 26.96 -17.06
CA GLY A 561 -16.19 26.29 -17.82
C GLY A 561 -15.09 27.22 -18.37
N ALA A 562 -15.20 28.54 -18.18
CA ALA A 562 -14.16 29.49 -18.56
C ALA A 562 -13.11 29.64 -17.45
N GLU A 563 -11.85 29.90 -17.82
CA GLU A 563 -10.77 30.16 -16.86
C GLU A 563 -10.78 31.64 -16.42
N LEU A 564 -10.84 31.88 -15.11
CA LEU A 564 -10.65 33.19 -14.50
C LEU A 564 -9.25 33.27 -13.87
N TRP A 565 -8.71 34.48 -13.81
CA TRP A 565 -7.40 34.75 -13.20
C TRP A 565 -7.55 35.76 -12.05
N LEU A 566 -7.23 35.31 -10.85
CA LEU A 566 -7.13 36.13 -9.65
C LEU A 566 -5.67 36.46 -9.35
N ARG A 567 -5.36 37.74 -9.18
CA ARG A 567 -4.02 38.23 -8.87
C ARG A 567 -4.03 39.04 -7.59
N ALA A 568 -3.33 38.60 -6.56
CA ALA A 568 -3.12 39.32 -5.31
C ALA A 568 -1.69 39.87 -5.23
N GLN A 569 -1.55 41.18 -5.19
CA GLN A 569 -0.27 41.88 -5.09
C GLN A 569 -0.11 42.43 -3.68
N GLU A 570 0.97 42.08 -3.00
CA GLU A 570 1.30 42.64 -1.69
C GLU A 570 1.52 44.15 -1.81
N VAL A 571 0.89 44.94 -0.95
CA VAL A 571 1.09 46.38 -0.90
C VAL A 571 2.40 46.66 -0.20
N ASP A 572 3.25 47.48 -0.82
CA ASP A 572 4.62 47.78 -0.35
C ASP A 572 5.52 46.55 -0.14
N GLY A 573 5.15 45.41 -0.74
CA GLY A 573 5.87 44.15 -0.66
C GLY A 573 6.17 43.55 -2.03
N PRO A 574 7.08 42.56 -2.09
CA PRO A 574 7.52 41.96 -3.35
C PRO A 574 6.62 40.82 -3.83
N ARG A 575 5.69 40.31 -2.99
CA ARG A 575 4.91 39.11 -3.31
C ARG A 575 3.79 39.40 -4.30
N VAL A 576 3.62 38.50 -5.24
CA VAL A 576 2.47 38.49 -6.15
C VAL A 576 1.97 37.06 -6.32
N LEU A 577 0.76 36.81 -5.86
CA LEU A 577 0.09 35.52 -5.95
C LEU A 577 -0.81 35.54 -7.18
N ASN A 578 -0.64 34.57 -8.07
CA ASN A 578 -1.52 34.34 -9.20
C ASN A 578 -2.27 33.03 -8.99
N HIS A 579 -3.59 33.05 -9.04
CA HIS A 579 -4.43 31.87 -8.97
C HIS A 579 -5.33 31.83 -10.20
N ARG A 580 -5.28 30.74 -10.96
CA ARG A 580 -6.14 30.51 -12.13
C ARG A 580 -7.06 29.34 -11.80
N PHE A 581 -8.34 29.48 -12.11
CA PHE A 581 -9.36 28.48 -11.81
C PHE A 581 -10.42 28.47 -12.89
N VAL A 582 -10.99 27.30 -13.16
CA VAL A 582 -12.14 27.13 -14.05
C VAL A 582 -13.39 27.39 -13.24
N VAL A 583 -14.34 28.12 -13.81
CA VAL A 583 -15.61 28.41 -13.14
C VAL A 583 -16.49 27.17 -13.14
N GLU A 584 -16.86 26.72 -11.94
CA GLU A 584 -17.82 25.66 -11.69
C GLU A 584 -19.18 26.26 -11.28
N PRO A 585 -20.31 25.59 -11.62
CA PRO A 585 -21.67 26.11 -11.41
C PRO A 585 -22.07 26.31 -9.95
#